data_AF-A0A7X6QN00-F1
#
_entry.id   AF-A0A7X6QN00-F1
#
_cell.length_a   1.000
_cell.length_b   1.000
_cell.length_c   1.000
_cell.angle_alpha   90.00
_cell.angle_beta   90.00
_cell.angle_gamma   90.00
#
_symmetry.space_group_name_H-M   'P 1'
#
loop_
_entity.id
_entity.type
_entity.pdbx_description
1 polymer ?
#
loop_
_entity_poly.entity_id
_entity_poly.type
_entity_poly.pdbx_seq_one_letter_code
_entity_poly.pdbx_strand_id
1 'polypeptide(L)'
;MELPVRPSRQHRFTAEERWALLQEYDKCIDQGSKAAFCRTVGINARTARDWARAREAGLLKPPGSAGRSAAYVKGGLMDKRDRAELERLRRENAALRKKLEQSEAAVDVLGKASALLESLARSAQAAQEPEVPEEETRGLPDWLQKPGTGTSS
;
A
#
# COMPACT_ATOMS: atom_id res chain seq x y z
N MET A 1 38.69 4.48 -2.50
CA MET A 1 38.26 4.71 -1.11
C MET A 1 39.08 3.75 -0.27
N GLU A 2 39.93 4.26 0.62
CA GLU A 2 40.78 3.39 1.45
C GLU A 2 39.87 2.69 2.46
N LEU A 3 39.80 1.36 2.40
CA LEU A 3 38.92 0.59 3.28
C LEU A 3 39.61 0.42 4.64
N PRO A 4 38.90 0.70 5.74
CA PRO A 4 39.46 0.50 7.07
C PRO A 4 39.73 -0.99 7.27
N VAL A 5 41.01 -1.35 7.31
CA VAL A 5 41.46 -2.70 7.68
C VAL A 5 41.54 -2.78 9.19
N ARG A 6 41.16 -3.93 9.76
CA ARG A 6 41.23 -4.12 11.21
C ARG A 6 42.70 -4.11 11.68
N PRO A 7 43.15 -3.11 12.45
CA PRO A 7 44.55 -3.02 12.86
C PRO A 7 44.93 -4.05 13.94
N SER A 8 43.96 -4.49 14.75
CA SER A 8 44.17 -5.51 15.78
C SER A 8 42.90 -6.29 16.11
N ARG A 9 43.04 -7.49 16.70
CA ARG A 9 41.89 -8.32 17.12
C ARG A 9 40.99 -7.66 18.17
N GLN A 10 41.44 -6.60 18.83
CA GLN A 10 40.66 -5.86 19.83
C GLN A 10 40.01 -4.61 19.25
N HIS A 11 40.44 -4.17 18.07
CA HIS A 11 39.87 -3.00 17.42
C HIS A 11 38.39 -3.23 17.09
N ARG A 12 37.58 -2.21 17.37
CA ARG A 12 36.13 -2.19 17.13
C ARG A 12 35.84 -1.12 16.08
N PHE A 13 35.28 -1.56 14.96
CA PHE A 13 34.84 -0.65 13.90
C PHE A 13 33.72 0.27 14.37
N THR A 14 33.80 1.54 13.99
CA THR A 14 32.75 2.53 14.20
C THR A 14 31.48 2.17 13.40
N ALA A 15 30.36 2.84 13.63
CA ALA A 15 29.14 2.59 12.85
C ALA A 15 29.33 2.97 11.36
N GLU A 16 30.07 4.04 11.11
CA GLU A 16 30.35 4.56 9.76
C GLU A 16 31.29 3.62 9.00
N GLU A 17 32.35 3.14 9.65
CA GLU A 17 33.26 2.14 9.08
C GLU A 17 32.53 0.84 8.74
N ARG A 18 31.67 0.36 9.66
CA ARG A 18 30.84 -0.84 9.41
C ARG A 18 29.92 -0.66 8.21
N TRP A 19 29.34 0.53 8.05
CA TRP A 19 28.50 0.84 6.91
C TRP A 19 29.30 0.83 5.60
N ALA A 20 30.43 1.52 5.55
CA ALA A 20 31.29 1.56 4.37
C ALA A 20 31.78 0.16 3.97
N LEU A 21 32.23 -0.63 4.95
CA LEU A 21 32.66 -2.02 4.72
C LEU A 21 31.51 -2.91 4.23
N LEU A 22 30.29 -2.73 4.74
CA LEU A 22 29.12 -3.50 4.29
C LEU A 22 28.74 -3.14 2.84
N GLN A 23 28.86 -1.88 2.45
CA GLN A 23 28.62 -1.46 1.06
C GLN A 23 29.60 -2.11 0.09
N GLU A 24 30.89 -2.21 0.44
CA GLU A 24 31.86 -2.92 -0.40
C GLU A 24 31.65 -4.44 -0.38
N TYR A 25 31.28 -5.01 0.77
CA TYR A 25 30.94 -6.43 0.88
C TYR A 25 29.75 -6.82 -0.01
N ASP A 26 28.76 -5.94 -0.15
CA ASP A 26 27.59 -6.17 -1.00
C ASP A 26 27.92 -6.11 -2.50
N LYS A 27 29.01 -5.45 -2.90
CA LYS A 27 29.50 -5.47 -4.29
C LYS A 27 30.14 -6.81 -4.66
N CYS A 28 30.57 -7.61 -3.69
CA CYS A 28 31.07 -8.95 -3.95
C CYS A 28 29.92 -9.87 -4.36
N ILE A 29 30.01 -10.47 -5.55
CA ILE A 29 28.93 -11.29 -6.13
C ILE A 29 29.06 -12.74 -5.67
N ASP A 30 30.26 -13.30 -5.77
CA ASP A 30 30.56 -14.70 -5.46
C ASP A 30 31.02 -14.91 -4.00
N GLN A 31 30.84 -16.14 -3.52
CA GLN A 31 31.25 -16.53 -2.17
C GLN A 31 32.78 -16.45 -1.97
N GLY A 32 33.55 -16.66 -3.05
CA GLY A 32 35.01 -16.53 -3.04
C GLY A 32 35.46 -15.09 -2.77
N SER A 33 34.90 -14.13 -3.50
CA SER A 33 35.15 -12.71 -3.32
C SER A 33 34.72 -12.21 -1.94
N LYS A 34 33.56 -12.66 -1.43
CA LYS A 34 33.13 -12.34 -0.06
C LYS A 34 34.11 -12.86 0.99
N ALA A 35 34.59 -14.10 0.82
CA ALA A 35 35.58 -14.68 1.73
C ALA A 35 36.96 -14.02 1.61
N ALA A 36 37.36 -13.60 0.42
CA ALA A 36 38.58 -12.82 0.20
C ALA A 36 38.48 -11.44 0.88
N PHE A 37 37.37 -10.72 0.68
CA PHE A 37 37.09 -9.44 1.33
C PHE A 37 37.12 -9.54 2.86
N CYS A 38 36.49 -10.56 3.43
CA CYS A 38 36.53 -10.78 4.88
C CYS A 38 37.96 -10.96 5.40
N ARG A 39 38.84 -11.65 4.66
CA ARG A 39 40.24 -11.84 5.02
C ARG A 39 41.06 -10.55 4.89
N THR A 40 40.86 -9.76 3.84
CA THR A 40 41.59 -8.49 3.63
C THR A 40 41.24 -7.46 4.69
N VAL A 41 39.96 -7.36 5.07
CA VAL A 41 39.48 -6.43 6.09
C VAL A 41 39.75 -6.95 7.52
N GLY A 42 39.94 -8.26 7.69
CA GLY A 42 40.17 -8.89 9.00
C GLY A 42 38.88 -9.13 9.80
N ILE A 43 37.76 -9.39 9.11
CA ILE A 43 36.45 -9.70 9.69
C ILE A 43 36.03 -11.14 9.35
N ASN A 44 35.16 -11.73 10.18
CA ASN A 44 34.57 -13.03 9.89
C ASN A 44 33.33 -12.84 8.99
N ALA A 45 33.06 -13.80 8.09
CA ALA A 45 31.82 -13.87 7.33
C ALA A 45 30.56 -13.83 8.22
N ARG A 46 30.62 -14.38 9.44
CA ARG A 46 29.54 -14.23 10.42
C ARG A 46 29.31 -12.76 10.80
N THR A 47 30.38 -12.02 11.05
CA THR A 47 30.31 -10.59 11.40
C THR A 47 29.71 -9.76 10.27
N ALA A 48 30.10 -10.02 9.02
CA ALA A 48 29.51 -9.36 7.85
C ALA A 48 28.00 -9.66 7.74
N ARG A 49 27.57 -10.92 7.95
CA ARG A 49 26.15 -11.29 7.99
C ARG A 49 25.39 -10.62 9.14
N ASP A 50 26.01 -10.53 10.32
CA ASP A 50 25.39 -9.87 11.47
C ASP A 50 25.21 -8.36 11.22
N TRP A 51 26.14 -7.72 10.50
CA TRP A 51 25.99 -6.32 10.07
C TRP A 51 24.90 -6.14 9.01
N ALA A 52 24.79 -7.06 8.06
CA ALA A 52 23.69 -7.07 7.08
C ALA A 52 22.33 -7.14 7.78
N ARG A 53 22.17 -8.07 8.74
CA ARG A 53 20.96 -8.17 9.57
C ARG A 53 20.70 -6.92 10.39
N ALA A 54 21.75 -6.32 10.97
CA ALA A 54 21.62 -5.08 11.72
C ALA A 54 21.16 -3.91 10.83
N ARG A 55 21.54 -3.88 9.55
CA ARG A 55 21.04 -2.91 8.57
C ARG A 55 19.55 -3.15 8.28
N GLU A 56 19.16 -4.39 8.00
CA GLU A 56 17.75 -4.75 7.76
C GLU A 56 16.85 -4.41 8.95
N ALA A 57 17.36 -4.60 10.18
CA ALA A 57 16.67 -4.22 11.40
C ALA A 57 16.71 -2.71 11.72
N GLY A 58 17.34 -1.88 10.88
CA GLY A 58 17.48 -0.43 11.08
C GLY A 58 18.41 -0.02 12.23
N LEU A 59 19.21 -0.96 12.76
CA LEU A 59 20.19 -0.74 13.84
C LEU A 59 21.54 -0.22 13.31
N LEU A 60 21.90 -0.59 12.08
CA LEU A 60 23.04 -0.05 11.35
C LEU A 60 22.50 0.87 10.25
N LYS A 61 22.74 2.18 10.37
CA LYS A 61 22.20 3.20 9.48
C LYS A 61 23.30 3.92 8.70
N PRO A 62 23.01 4.53 7.54
CA PRO A 62 24.03 5.25 6.78
C PRO A 62 24.62 6.43 7.56
N PRO A 63 25.89 6.79 7.33
CA PRO A 63 26.46 8.00 7.90
C PRO A 63 25.57 9.21 7.54
N GLY A 64 25.34 10.11 8.51
CA GLY A 64 24.44 11.25 8.33
C GLY A 64 22.94 10.97 8.53
N SER A 65 22.52 9.71 8.63
CA SER A 65 21.13 9.33 8.96
C SER A 65 20.83 9.34 10.47
N ALA A 66 21.71 9.95 11.26
CA ALA A 66 21.57 10.16 12.70
C ALA A 66 20.43 11.17 13.02
N GLY A 67 19.25 10.96 12.45
CA GLY A 67 18.00 11.49 12.96
C GLY A 67 17.61 10.71 14.22
N ARG A 68 17.97 11.28 15.39
CA ARG A 68 17.36 11.12 16.72
C ARG A 68 17.19 9.74 17.38
N SER A 69 17.44 8.62 16.69
CA SER A 69 17.01 7.30 17.19
C SER A 69 18.14 6.30 17.51
N ALA A 70 19.39 6.57 17.13
CA ALA A 70 20.48 5.60 17.32
C ALA A 70 21.08 5.60 18.73
N ALA A 71 20.92 6.67 19.51
CA ALA A 71 21.26 6.69 20.94
C ALA A 71 20.30 5.82 21.79
N TYR A 72 19.17 5.41 21.21
CA TYR A 72 18.00 4.91 21.92
C TYR A 72 18.06 3.43 22.33
N VAL A 73 18.86 2.62 21.63
CA VAL A 73 18.82 1.15 21.82
C VAL A 73 19.89 0.65 22.79
N LYS A 74 20.95 1.43 23.07
CA LYS A 74 22.06 0.97 23.92
C LYS A 74 21.83 1.15 25.42
N GLY A 75 20.77 1.84 25.84
CA GLY A 75 20.63 2.28 27.23
C GLY A 75 19.23 2.21 27.80
N GLY A 76 18.38 1.25 27.40
CA GLY A 76 17.18 0.81 28.15
C GLY A 76 16.12 1.84 28.58
N LEU A 77 16.31 3.12 28.29
CA LEU A 77 15.49 4.21 28.79
C LEU A 77 15.09 5.06 27.60
N MET A 78 13.92 4.73 27.06
CA MET A 78 13.20 5.65 26.18
C MET A 78 13.18 7.04 26.83
N ASP A 79 13.79 8.04 26.19
CA ASP A 79 13.82 9.42 26.72
C ASP A 79 12.38 9.92 26.96
N LYS A 80 12.18 10.75 27.99
CA LYS A 80 10.85 11.26 28.38
C LYS A 80 10.18 12.01 27.23
N ARG A 81 10.99 12.70 26.40
CA ARG A 81 10.54 13.38 25.19
C ARG A 81 9.97 12.41 24.16
N ASP A 82 10.63 11.29 23.95
CA ASP A 82 10.21 10.29 22.97
C ASP A 82 8.96 9.53 23.44
N ARG A 83 8.81 9.29 24.75
CA ARG A 83 7.56 8.79 25.33
C ARG A 83 6.40 9.77 25.11
N ALA A 84 6.65 11.07 25.30
CA ALA A 84 5.63 12.09 25.06
C ALA A 84 5.26 12.20 23.57
N GLU A 85 6.24 12.06 22.66
CA GLU A 85 6.00 12.05 21.22
C GLU A 85 5.20 10.80 20.80
N LEU A 86 5.52 9.62 21.34
CA LEU A 86 4.75 8.39 21.12
C LEU A 86 3.30 8.52 21.61
N GLU A 87 3.09 9.06 22.81
CA GLU A 87 1.74 9.28 23.33
C GLU A 87 0.95 10.30 22.51
N ARG A 88 1.61 11.39 22.05
CA ARG A 88 1.00 12.35 21.14
C ARG A 88 0.59 11.68 19.83
N LEU A 89 1.49 10.91 19.22
CA LEU A 89 1.23 10.20 17.97
C LEU A 89 0.11 9.16 18.13
N ARG A 90 0.02 8.47 19.27
CA ARG A 90 -1.09 7.56 19.57
C ARG A 90 -2.43 8.28 19.65
N ARG A 91 -2.49 9.44 20.33
CA ARG A 91 -3.71 10.26 20.39
C ARG A 91 -4.12 10.77 19.02
N GLU A 92 -3.16 11.23 18.24
CA GLU A 92 -3.41 11.70 16.87
C GLU A 92 -3.92 10.57 15.98
N ASN A 93 -3.31 9.39 16.06
CA ASN A 93 -3.77 8.22 15.32
C ASN A 93 -5.19 7.80 15.71
N ALA A 94 -5.52 7.79 17.01
CA ALA A 94 -6.86 7.50 17.49
C ALA A 94 -7.89 8.53 16.99
N ALA A 95 -7.55 9.82 17.01
CA ALA A 95 -8.42 10.87 16.50
C ALA A 95 -8.63 10.75 14.99
N LEU A 96 -7.58 10.45 14.23
CA LEU A 96 -7.67 10.22 12.78
C LEU A 96 -8.52 8.99 12.45
N ARG A 97 -8.37 7.89 13.19
CA ARG A 97 -9.21 6.69 13.03
C ARG A 97 -10.70 7.00 13.26
N LYS A 98 -11.02 7.79 14.28
CA LYS A 98 -12.41 8.21 14.53
C LYS A 98 -12.98 9.05 13.38
N LYS A 99 -12.18 9.94 12.80
CA LYS A 99 -12.59 10.73 11.62
C LYS A 99 -12.79 9.84 10.39
N LEU A 100 -11.93 8.84 10.22
CA LEU A 100 -12.06 7.86 9.14
C LEU A 100 -13.39 7.10 9.28
N GLU A 101 -13.67 6.55 10.46
CA GLU A 101 -14.92 5.83 10.76
C GLU A 101 -16.17 6.72 10.51
N GLN A 102 -16.11 7.99 10.88
CA GLN A 102 -17.19 8.95 10.59
C GLN A 102 -17.38 9.18 9.08
N SER A 103 -16.29 9.26 8.32
CA SER A 103 -16.38 9.43 6.87
C SER A 103 -16.93 8.18 6.18
N GLU A 104 -16.53 6.99 6.63
CA GLU A 104 -17.03 5.71 6.14
C GLU A 104 -18.53 5.57 6.41
N ALA A 105 -18.99 5.92 7.62
CA ALA A 105 -20.41 5.93 7.94
C ALA A 105 -21.23 6.92 7.07
N ALA A 106 -20.65 8.07 6.73
CA ALA A 106 -21.29 9.03 5.84
C ALA A 106 -21.44 8.48 4.41
N VAL A 107 -20.40 7.80 3.89
CA VAL A 107 -20.46 7.11 2.60
C VAL A 107 -21.54 6.02 2.59
N ASP A 108 -21.65 5.25 3.67
CA ASP A 108 -22.68 4.21 3.80
C ASP A 108 -24.10 4.80 3.78
N VAL A 109 -24.34 5.91 4.49
CA VAL A 109 -25.65 6.57 4.51
C VAL A 109 -26.00 7.10 3.12
N LEU A 110 -25.03 7.72 2.44
CA LEU A 110 -25.22 8.21 1.07
C LEU A 110 -25.53 7.07 0.10
N GLY A 111 -24.84 5.93 0.21
CA GLY A 111 -25.12 4.76 -0.61
C GLY A 111 -26.51 4.16 -0.35
N LYS A 112 -26.99 4.17 0.90
CA LYS A 112 -28.36 3.74 1.22
C LYS A 112 -29.39 4.72 0.65
N ALA A 113 -29.15 6.03 0.74
CA ALA A 113 -30.04 7.04 0.20
C ALA A 113 -30.14 6.94 -1.33
N SER A 114 -29.02 6.74 -2.05
CA SER A 114 -29.04 6.56 -3.50
C SER A 114 -29.80 5.30 -3.91
N ALA A 115 -29.60 4.18 -3.21
CA ALA A 115 -30.33 2.94 -3.47
C ALA A 115 -31.85 3.10 -3.26
N LEU A 116 -32.26 3.84 -2.22
CA LEU A 116 -33.67 4.16 -2.00
C LEU A 116 -34.25 5.02 -3.14
N LEU A 117 -33.53 6.05 -3.57
CA LEU A 117 -33.95 6.89 -4.69
C LEU A 117 -34.09 6.09 -5.99
N GLU A 118 -33.16 5.19 -6.28
CA GLU A 118 -33.25 4.28 -7.43
C GLU A 118 -34.49 3.37 -7.35
N SER A 119 -34.82 2.84 -6.16
CA SER A 119 -36.00 2.00 -5.96
C SER A 119 -37.31 2.77 -6.19
N LEU A 120 -37.39 4.00 -5.68
CA LEU A 120 -38.54 4.87 -5.86
C LEU A 120 -38.71 5.26 -7.34
N ALA A 121 -37.62 5.65 -8.01
CA ALA A 121 -37.63 5.94 -9.43
C ALA A 121 -38.15 4.75 -10.25
N ARG A 122 -37.67 3.54 -9.97
CA ARG A 122 -38.14 2.30 -10.63
C ARG A 122 -39.63 2.06 -10.41
N SER A 123 -40.14 2.25 -9.19
CA SER A 123 -41.57 2.10 -8.90
C SER A 123 -42.44 3.14 -9.61
N ALA A 124 -41.95 4.38 -9.75
CA ALA A 124 -42.64 5.44 -10.47
C ALA A 124 -42.71 5.16 -11.97
N GLN A 125 -41.65 4.58 -12.55
CA GLN A 125 -41.64 4.11 -13.94
C GLN A 125 -42.65 2.97 -14.16
N ALA A 126 -42.71 1.99 -13.26
CA ALA A 126 -43.64 0.86 -13.36
C ALA A 126 -45.12 1.29 -13.26
N ALA A 127 -45.42 2.38 -12.56
CA ALA A 127 -46.77 2.94 -12.50
C ALA A 127 -47.14 3.79 -13.74
N GLN A 128 -46.16 4.17 -14.56
CA GLN A 128 -46.34 4.96 -15.77
C GLN A 128 -46.38 4.13 -17.05
N GLU A 129 -46.17 2.80 -16.97
CA GLU A 129 -46.26 1.93 -18.13
C GLU A 129 -47.74 1.68 -18.44
N PRO A 130 -48.34 2.30 -19.48
CA PRO A 130 -49.70 1.93 -19.87
C PRO A 130 -49.63 0.50 -20.39
N GLU A 131 -50.38 -0.43 -19.78
CA GLU A 131 -50.81 -1.64 -20.48
C GLU A 131 -51.57 -1.15 -21.72
N VAL A 132 -50.89 -1.14 -22.86
CA VAL A 132 -51.55 -1.05 -24.16
C VAL A 132 -52.31 -2.36 -24.29
N PRO A 133 -53.65 -2.38 -24.28
CA PRO A 133 -54.37 -3.62 -24.43
C PRO A 133 -54.00 -4.20 -25.81
N GLU A 134 -53.34 -5.35 -25.81
CA GLU A 134 -53.09 -6.16 -27.00
C GLU A 134 -54.40 -6.78 -27.49
N GLU A 135 -55.42 -5.99 -27.78
CA GLU A 135 -56.67 -6.48 -28.37
C GLU A 135 -57.27 -5.44 -29.31
N GLU A 136 -56.67 -5.29 -30.50
CA GLU A 136 -57.43 -5.06 -31.74
C GLU A 136 -56.53 -5.10 -32.99
N THR A 137 -55.81 -6.21 -33.21
CA THR A 137 -55.62 -6.72 -34.58
C THR A 137 -56.86 -7.49 -35.02
N ARG A 138 -58.05 -6.95 -34.72
CA ARG A 138 -59.32 -7.46 -35.20
C ARG A 138 -59.54 -6.92 -36.61
N GLY A 139 -58.89 -7.57 -37.58
CA GLY A 139 -59.14 -7.43 -39.01
C GLY A 139 -58.71 -6.10 -39.63
N LEU A 140 -57.85 -6.17 -40.66
CA LEU A 140 -57.64 -5.00 -41.52
C LEU A 140 -59.00 -4.56 -42.10
N PRO A 141 -59.34 -3.27 -42.05
CA PRO A 141 -60.62 -2.79 -42.55
C PRO A 141 -60.72 -2.98 -44.08
N ASP A 142 -61.92 -3.30 -44.56
CA ASP A 142 -62.22 -3.74 -45.94
C ASP A 142 -61.66 -2.84 -47.05
N TRP A 143 -61.45 -1.55 -46.79
CA TRP A 143 -60.89 -0.59 -47.74
C TRP A 143 -59.38 -0.77 -48.01
N LEU A 144 -58.69 -1.63 -47.25
CA LEU A 144 -57.28 -2.00 -47.46
C LEU A 144 -57.11 -3.31 -48.24
N GLN A 145 -58.20 -3.98 -48.61
CA GLN A 145 -58.15 -5.12 -49.52
C GLN A 145 -58.09 -4.62 -50.97
N LYS A 146 -57.00 -4.92 -51.68
CA LYS A 146 -56.82 -4.48 -53.08
C LYS A 146 -57.90 -5.13 -53.97
N PRO A 147 -58.65 -4.36 -54.78
CA PRO A 147 -59.62 -4.94 -55.70
C PRO A 147 -58.88 -5.75 -56.78
N GLY A 148 -59.26 -7.02 -56.92
CA GLY A 148 -58.70 -7.93 -57.90
C GLY A 148 -58.94 -7.43 -59.33
N THR A 149 -57.87 -7.01 -59.99
CA THR A 149 -57.86 -6.78 -61.44
C THR A 149 -57.60 -8.11 -62.15
N GLY A 150 -58.65 -8.68 -62.72
CA GLY A 150 -58.58 -9.74 -63.73
C GLY A 150 -59.86 -9.66 -64.57
N THR A 151 -59.89 -8.76 -65.55
CA THR A 151 -59.82 -9.06 -66.98
C THR A 151 -61.09 -9.70 -67.55
N SER A 152 -61.87 -8.85 -68.21
CA SER A 152 -62.89 -9.13 -69.22
C SER A 152 -62.37 -10.09 -70.30
N SER A 153 -63.13 -11.15 -70.56
CA SER A 153 -63.63 -11.61 -71.89
C SER A 153 -64.15 -13.04 -71.83
#